data_AF-A0A535ISM2-F1
#
_entry.id   AF-A0A535ISM2-F1
#
_cell.length_a   1.000
_cell.length_b   1.000
_cell.length_c   1.000
_cell.angle_alpha   90.00
_cell.angle_beta   90.00
_cell.angle_gamma   90.00
#
_symmetry.space_group_name_H-M   'P 1'
#
loop_
_entity.id
_entity.type
_entity.pdbx_description
1 polymer ?
#
loop_
_entity_poly.entity_id
_entity_poly.type
_entity_poly.pdbx_seq_one_letter_code
_entity_poly.pdbx_strand_id
1 'polypeptide(L)' 'MGDTWVHLRLCEVCGHVGCCDSSKNKHATKHFRATSHPIVKSLERGENWMYCYVDDVMFEVD' A
#
# COMPACT_ATOMS: atom_id res chain seq x y z
N MET A 1 18.39 0.83 7.01
CA MET A 1 18.33 -0.53 7.60
C MET A 1 16.90 -1.03 7.43
N GLY A 2 16.70 -2.27 6.97
CA GLY A 2 15.36 -2.87 6.80
C GLY A 2 14.88 -3.57 8.07
N ASP A 3 13.56 -3.78 8.18
CA ASP A 3 12.88 -4.57 9.22
C ASP A 3 11.97 -5.59 8.51
N THR A 4 11.34 -6.52 9.22
CA THR A 4 10.39 -7.47 8.62
C THR A 4 9.05 -6.79 8.24
N TRP A 5 8.32 -7.40 7.30
CA TRP A 5 7.00 -6.95 6.86
C TRP A 5 6.06 -8.14 6.66
N VAL A 6 4.76 -7.88 6.69
CA VAL A 6 3.71 -8.87 6.40
C VAL A 6 3.44 -8.89 4.89
N HIS A 7 3.00 -7.76 4.33
CA HIS A 7 2.79 -7.59 2.89
C HIS A 7 3.30 -6.24 2.41
N LEU A 8 3.58 -6.15 1.11
CA LEU A 8 3.99 -4.92 0.44
C LEU A 8 2.83 -4.31 -0.35
N ARG A 9 2.89 -2.98 -0.51
CA ARG A 9 1.93 -2.17 -1.24
C ARG A 9 2.70 -1.26 -2.20
N LEU A 10 2.29 -1.25 -3.47
CA LEU A 10 2.79 -0.36 -4.50
C LEU A 10 1.90 0.88 -4.59
N CYS A 11 2.47 2.07 -4.61
CA CYS A 11 1.74 3.30 -4.89
C CYS A 11 1.55 3.46 -6.40
N GLU A 12 0.30 3.47 -6.87
CA GLU A 12 -0.03 3.58 -8.31
C GLU A 12 0.23 4.99 -8.89
N VAL A 13 0.50 5.99 -8.04
CA VAL A 13 0.79 7.36 -8.46
C VAL A 13 2.27 7.57 -8.78
N CYS A 14 3.17 6.97 -7.99
CA CYS A 14 4.61 7.25 -8.09
C CYS A 14 5.54 6.03 -8.01
N GLY A 15 5.00 4.82 -7.87
CA GLY A 15 5.77 3.58 -7.81
C GLY A 15 6.46 3.31 -6.47
N HIS A 16 6.24 4.12 -5.43
CA HIS A 16 6.79 3.85 -4.10
C HIS A 16 6.28 2.51 -3.54
N VAL A 17 7.16 1.71 -2.94
CA VAL A 17 6.79 0.44 -2.28
C VAL A 17 6.93 0.57 -0.77
N GLY A 18 5.84 0.32 -0.05
CA GLY A 18 5.79 0.38 1.41
C GLY A 18 5.16 -0.87 2.01
N CYS A 19 5.54 -1.23 3.24
CA CYS A 19 4.87 -2.28 4.00
C CYS A 19 3.48 -1.84 4.46
N CYS A 20 2.55 -2.81 4.51
CA CYS A 20 1.15 -2.60 4.88
C CYS A 20 0.96 -2.21 6.36
N ASP A 21 -0.27 -1.89 6.75
CA ASP A 21 -0.61 -1.42 8.10
C ASP A 21 -0.52 -2.49 9.20
N SER A 22 -0.57 -3.78 8.83
CA SER A 22 -0.29 -4.89 9.74
C SER A 22 1.21 -5.07 10.00
N SER A 23 2.08 -4.41 9.24
CA SER A 23 3.53 -4.41 9.49
C SER A 23 3.88 -3.33 10.51
N LYS A 24 4.87 -3.60 11.36
CA LYS A 24 5.32 -2.68 12.43
C LYS A 24 5.54 -1.23 11.96
N ASN A 25 6.15 -1.05 10.77
CA ASN A 25 6.57 0.27 10.30
C ASN A 25 5.52 1.05 9.50
N LYS A 26 4.49 0.38 8.94
CA LYS A 26 3.36 1.00 8.23
C LYS A 26 3.79 2.01 7.14
N HIS A 27 4.76 1.64 6.31
CA HIS A 27 5.36 2.58 5.36
C HIS A 27 4.37 3.06 4.29
N ALA A 28 3.45 2.21 3.82
CA ALA A 28 2.46 2.61 2.81
C ALA A 28 1.56 3.76 3.31
N THR A 29 1.06 3.67 4.54
CA THR A 29 0.20 4.72 5.13
C THR A 29 0.97 5.97 5.51
N LYS A 30 2.22 5.83 5.99
CA LYS A 30 3.10 7.00 6.18
C LYS A 30 3.37 7.73 4.87
N HIS A 31 3.61 6.99 3.79
CA HIS A 31 3.78 7.52 2.45
C HIS A 31 2.54 8.28 1.97
N PHE A 32 1.34 7.69 2.11
CA PHE A 32 0.09 8.40 1.82
C PHE A 32 -0.04 9.70 2.61
N ARG A 33 0.19 9.69 3.93
CA ARG A 33 0.09 10.90 4.76
C ARG A 33 1.07 12.01 4.36
N ALA A 34 2.24 11.64 3.82
CA ALA A 34 3.26 12.59 3.42
C ALA A 34 3.04 13.16 2.00
N THR A 35 2.37 12.43 1.12
CA THR A 35 2.30 12.73 -0.32
C THR A 35 0.88 12.93 -0.85
N SER A 36 -0.13 12.52 -0.08
CA SER A 36 -1.52 12.43 -0.49
C SER A 36 -1.76 11.56 -1.74
N HIS A 37 -0.87 10.61 -2.04
CA HIS A 37 -1.08 9.66 -3.13
C HIS A 37 -2.13 8.60 -2.73
N PRO A 38 -3.33 8.62 -3.33
CA PRO A 38 -4.49 7.99 -2.70
C PRO A 38 -4.55 6.47 -2.90
N ILE A 39 -3.96 5.94 -3.97
CA ILE A 39 -4.17 4.55 -4.39
C ILE A 39 -2.91 3.72 -4.20
N VAL A 40 -3.08 2.55 -3.58
CA VAL A 40 -2.07 1.50 -3.53
C VAL A 40 -2.59 0.17 -4.06
N LYS A 41 -1.73 -0.61 -4.69
CA LYS A 41 -1.97 -1.98 -5.15
C LYS A 41 -1.29 -3.00 -4.23
N SER A 42 -1.92 -4.16 -4.01
CA SER A 42 -1.24 -5.28 -3.35
C SER A 42 -0.12 -5.86 -4.23
N LEU A 43 1.03 -6.15 -3.62
CA LEU A 43 2.11 -6.91 -4.24
C LEU A 43 2.19 -8.35 -3.74
N GLU A 44 1.21 -8.79 -2.94
CA GLU A 44 1.18 -10.17 -2.47
C GLU A 44 0.84 -11.13 -3.62
N ARG A 45 1.44 -12.32 -3.61
CA ARG A 45 1.21 -13.29 -4.69
C ARG A 45 -0.21 -13.83 -4.60
N GLY A 46 -0.95 -13.70 -5.70
CA GLY A 46 -2.33 -14.16 -5.80
C GLY A 46 -3.37 -13.12 -5.38
N GLU A 47 -2.94 -11.94 -4.94
CA GLU A 47 -3.83 -10.80 -4.70
C GLU A 47 -3.81 -9.86 -5.91
N ASN A 48 -4.99 -9.47 -6.41
CA ASN A 48 -5.12 -8.43 -7.44
C ASN A 48 -6.19 -7.42 -7.02
N TRP A 49 -5.88 -6.64 -6.01
CA TRP A 49 -6.76 -5.59 -5.51
C TRP A 49 -5.98 -4.29 -5.29
N MET A 50 -6.72 -3.19 -5.30
CA MET A 50 -6.26 -1.85 -4.95
C MET A 50 -7.07 -1.31 -3.78
N TYR A 51 -6.48 -0.36 -3.07
CA TYR A 51 -7.13 0.34 -1.97
C TYR A 51 -6.94 1.85 -2.13
N CYS A 52 -8.03 2.59 -1.99
CA CYS A 52 -8.03 4.05 -1.97
C CYS A 52 -8.11 4.53 -0.52
N TYR A 53 -7.07 5.21 -0.05
CA TYR A 53 -7.02 5.78 1.31
C TYR A 53 -8.05 6.89 1.55
N VAL A 54 -8.40 7.65 0.51
CA VAL A 54 -9.31 8.80 0.64
C VAL A 54 -10.75 8.34 0.79
N ASP A 55 -11.14 7.33 0.02
CA ASP A 55 -12.50 6.80 0.00
C ASP A 55 -12.71 5.66 1.00
N ASP A 56 -11.62 5.15 1.59
CA ASP A 56 -11.61 3.97 2.47
C ASP A 56 -12.28 2.74 1.82
N VAL A 57 -11.95 2.51 0.54
CA VAL A 57 -12.49 1.38 -0.24
C VAL A 57 -11.39 0.51 -0.80
N MET A 58 -11.64 -0.79 -0.76
CA MET A 58 -10.87 -1.81 -1.47
C MET A 58 -11.67 -2.30 -2.67
N PHE A 59 -11.01 -2.48 -3.81
CA PHE A 59 -11.62 -3.06 -4.99
C PHE A 59 -10.67 -4.04 -5.68
N GLU A 60 -11.21 -5.15 -6.15
CA GLU A 60 -10.49 -6.09 -7.00
C GLU A 60 -10.30 -5.46 -8.38
N VAL A 61 -9.19 -5.80 -9.01
CA VAL A 61 -8.87 -5.40 -10.38
C VAL A 61 -8.87 -6.68 -11.19
N ASP A 62 -9.64 -6.73 -12.26
CA ASP A 62 -9.68 -7.88 -13.18
C ASP A 62 -8.47 -7.90 -14.14
#